data_AF-A0A350F195-F1
#
_entry.id   AF-A0A350F195-F1
#
_cell.length_a   1.000
_cell.length_b   1.000
_cell.length_c   1.000
_cell.angle_alpha   90.00
_cell.angle_beta   90.00
_cell.angle_gamma   90.00
#
_symmetry.space_group_name_H-M   'P 1'
#
loop_
_entity.id
_entity.type
_entity.pdbx_description
1 polymer ?
#
loop_
_entity_poly.entity_id
_entity_poly.type
_entity_poly.pdbx_seq_one_letter_code
_entity_poly.pdbx_strand_id
1 'polypeptide(L)' 'MSKEPFRGSSARMAAGGLVWSNNAAGVRIAIVHRVKHDDWALPKGKPEPDELPQD' A
#
# COMPACT_ATOMS: atom_id res chain seq x y z
N MET A 1 -17.76 23.39 5.60
CA MET A 1 -16.38 22.89 5.84
C MET A 1 -15.70 22.69 4.50
N SER A 2 -15.08 23.75 3.97
CA SER A 2 -14.19 23.66 2.82
C SER A 2 -12.95 22.88 3.25
N LYS A 3 -12.75 21.67 2.70
CA LYS A 3 -11.47 21.00 2.77
C LYS A 3 -10.53 21.76 1.85
N GLU A 4 -9.69 22.62 2.43
CA GLU A 4 -8.63 23.26 1.66
C GLU A 4 -7.73 22.17 1.06
N PRO A 5 -7.32 22.29 -0.23
CA PRO A 5 -6.43 21.32 -0.82
C PRO A 5 -5.05 21.44 -0.18
N PHE A 6 -4.53 20.32 0.33
CA PHE A 6 -3.17 20.21 0.84
C PHE A 6 -2.17 20.59 -0.27
N ARG A 7 -1.54 21.75 -0.16
CA ARG A 7 -0.58 22.27 -1.14
C ARG A 7 0.83 22.23 -0.51
N GLY A 8 1.62 21.23 -0.88
CA GLY A 8 3.08 21.26 -0.70
C GLY A 8 3.74 20.06 0.00
N SER A 9 3.73 18.90 -0.66
CA SER A 9 4.81 17.92 -0.67
C SER A 9 4.54 16.98 -1.84
N SER A 10 5.55 16.63 -2.63
CA SER A 10 5.45 15.60 -3.68
C SER A 10 5.33 14.18 -3.06
N ALA A 11 4.54 14.04 -2.01
CA ALA A 11 4.22 12.76 -1.42
C ALA A 11 3.42 11.98 -2.46
N ARG A 12 4.05 10.98 -3.08
CA ARG A 12 3.36 10.07 -3.97
C ARG A 12 2.41 9.22 -3.12
N MET A 13 1.11 9.43 -3.34
CA MET A 13 0.07 8.62 -2.71
C MET A 13 0.26 7.16 -3.10
N ALA A 14 0.09 6.30 -2.10
CA ALA A 14 0.09 4.85 -2.26
C ALA A 14 -0.81 4.26 -1.17
N ALA A 15 -1.46 3.15 -1.50
CA ALA A 15 -2.23 2.33 -0.58
C ALA A 15 -1.74 0.88 -0.66
N GLY A 16 -1.96 0.09 0.37
CA GLY A 16 -1.50 -1.28 0.47
C GLY A 16 -1.98 -1.93 1.75
N GLY A 17 -1.49 -3.14 2.05
CA GLY A 17 -1.98 -3.85 3.23
C GLY A 17 -1.05 -4.95 3.75
N LEU A 18 -1.30 -5.31 5.01
CA LEU A 18 -0.76 -6.52 5.63
C LEU A 18 -1.72 -7.68 5.35
N VAL A 19 -1.49 -8.38 4.24
CA VAL A 19 -2.26 -9.59 3.96
C VAL A 19 -1.72 -10.72 4.81
N TRP A 20 -2.57 -11.28 5.67
CA TRP A 20 -2.19 -12.36 6.56
C TRP A 20 -3.23 -13.47 6.56
N SER A 21 -2.77 -14.66 6.90
CA SER A 21 -3.62 -15.81 7.20
C SER A 21 -3.09 -16.50 8.45
N ASN A 22 -3.94 -17.24 9.14
CA ASN A 22 -3.55 -18.04 10.29
C ASN A 22 -4.09 -19.46 10.11
N ASN A 23 -3.23 -20.46 10.32
CA ASN A 23 -3.62 -21.86 10.32
C ASN A 23 -2.86 -22.64 11.40
N ALA A 24 -3.01 -23.97 11.43
CA ALA A 24 -2.35 -24.82 12.42
C ALA A 24 -0.81 -24.69 12.44
N ALA A 25 -0.20 -24.21 11.36
CA ALA A 25 1.25 -23.95 11.28
C ALA A 25 1.65 -22.52 11.71
N GLY A 26 0.69 -21.67 12.08
CA GLY A 26 0.90 -20.31 12.55
C GLY A 26 0.52 -19.22 11.55
N VAL A 27 0.88 -17.98 11.89
CA VAL A 27 0.60 -16.78 11.09
C VAL A 27 1.51 -16.73 9.88
N ARG A 28 0.93 -16.46 8.71
CA ARG A 28 1.64 -16.24 7.46
C ARG A 28 1.33 -14.85 6.94
N ILE A 29 2.35 -14.14 6.50
CA ILE A 29 2.26 -12.79 5.93
C ILE A 29 2.67 -12.87 4.47
N ALA A 30 1.89 -12.24 3.59
CA ALA A 30 2.26 -12.11 2.19
C ALA A 30 3.27 -10.97 2.00
N ILE A 31 4.35 -11.25 1.27
CA ILE A 31 5.38 -10.29 0.87
C ILE A 31 5.65 -10.45 -0.62
N VAL A 32 6.01 -9.35 -1.29
CA VAL A 32 6.35 -9.33 -2.72
C VAL A 32 7.84 -9.03 -2.89
N HIS A 33 8.51 -9.80 -3.75
CA HIS A 33 9.87 -9.49 -4.18
C HIS A 33 9.81 -8.48 -5.33
N ARG A 34 10.35 -7.28 -5.12
CA ARG A 34 10.37 -6.22 -6.13
C ARG A 34 11.70 -6.28 -6.88
N VAL A 35 11.74 -7.09 -7.95
CA VAL A 35 12.96 -7.34 -8.75
C VAL A 35 13.75 -6.07 -9.09
N LYS A 36 13.08 -4.97 -9.49
CA LYS A 36 13.72 -3.70 -9.83
C LYS A 36 14.52 -3.07 -8.66
N HIS A 37 14.08 -3.34 -7.43
CA HIS A 37 14.64 -2.78 -6.21
C HIS A 37 15.43 -3.80 -5.38
N ASP A 38 15.42 -5.08 -5.80
CA ASP A 38 16.06 -6.21 -5.11
C ASP A 38 15.72 -6.27 -3.61
N ASP A 39 14.44 -6.02 -3.29
CA ASP A 39 13.94 -6.01 -1.93
C ASP A 39 12.60 -6.73 -1.77
N TRP A 40 12.28 -7.06 -0.52
CA TRP A 40 11.00 -7.63 -0.12
C TRP A 40 10.16 -6.55 0.55
N ALA A 41 8.91 -6.39 0.11
CA ALA A 41 8.02 -5.36 0.62
C ALA A 41 6.60 -5.90 0.83
N LEU A 42 5.80 -5.19 1.64
CA LEU A 42 4.36 -5.41 1.67
C LEU A 42 3.72 -5.03 0.33
N PRO A 43 2.64 -5.73 -0.07
CA PRO A 43 1.90 -5.38 -1.28
C PRO A 43 1.31 -3.98 -1.16
N LYS A 44 1.61 -3.14 -2.15
CA LYS A 44 1.13 -1.76 -2.26
C LYS A 44 1.05 -1.31 -3.73
N GLY A 45 0.14 -0.37 -4.00
CA GLY A 45 -0.10 0.21 -5.32
C GLY A 45 -0.18 1.73 -5.29
N LYS A 46 -0.08 2.34 -6.47
CA LYS A 46 -0.43 3.74 -6.69
C LYS A 46 -1.93 3.77 -7.01
N PRO A 47 -2.73 4.65 -6.41
CA PRO A 47 -4.13 4.79 -6.78
C PRO A 47 -4.25 5.30 -8.23
N GLU A 48 -5.27 4.83 -8.93
CA GLU A 48 -5.72 5.46 -10.17
C GLU A 48 -6.31 6.86 -9.89
N PRO A 49 -6.39 7.76 -10.88
CA PRO A 49 -6.75 9.16 -10.65
C PRO A 49 -8.10 9.40 -9.96
N ASP A 50 -9.02 8.45 -10.07
CA ASP A 50 -10.38 8.48 -9.51
C ASP A 50 -10.58 7.56 -8.31
N GLU A 51 -9.53 6.86 -7.86
CA GLU A 51 -9.58 5.98 -6.68
C GLU A 51 -9.23 6.76 -5.40
N LEU A 52 -10.05 6.58 -4.36
CA LEU A 52 -9.70 6.97 -3.00
C LEU A 52 -8.76 5.92 -2.41
N PRO A 53 -7.86 6.29 -1.48
CA PRO A 53 -6.93 5.33 -0.85
C PRO A 53 -7.58 4.14 -0.12
N GLN A 54 -8.88 4.20 0.16
CA GLN A 54 -9.65 3.15 0.83
C GLN A 54 -10.61 2.39 -0.09
N ASP A 55 -10.69 2.77 -1.37
CA ASP A 55 -11.41 1.98 -2.38
C ASP A 55 -10.66 0.66 -2.64
#